data_AF-A0A5J5RT46-F1
#
_entry.id   AF-A0A5J5RT46-F1
#
_cell.length_a   1.000
_cell.length_b   1.000
_cell.length_c   1.000
_cell.angle_alpha   90.00
_cell.angle_beta   90.00
_cell.angle_gamma   90.00
#
_symmetry.space_group_name_H-M   'P 1'
#
loop_
_entity.id
_entity.type
_entity.pdbx_description
1 polymer ?
#
loop_
_entity_poly.entity_id
_entity_poly.type
_entity_poly.pdbx_seq_one_letter_code
_entity_poly.pdbx_strand_id
1 'polypeptide(L)' 'MWHKMNDSRVTCVEEEAVLSQEAYILLYAKQGIP' A
#
# COMPACT_ATOMS: atom_id res chain seq x y z
N MET A 1 3.00 3.69 -7.87
CA MET A 1 2.22 4.84 -7.36
C MET A 1 1.31 4.32 -6.27
N TRP A 2 1.43 4.87 -5.06
CA TRP A 2 0.68 4.42 -3.88
C TRP A 2 -0.35 5.46 -3.43
N HIS A 3 -1.42 4.99 -2.81
CA HIS A 3 -2.47 5.83 -2.26
C HIS A 3 -2.78 5.44 -0.82
N LYS A 4 -2.91 6.44 0.04
CA LYS A 4 -3.45 6.28 1.39
C LYS A 4 -4.95 6.53 1.36
N MET A 5 -5.70 5.51 1.74
CA MET A 5 -7.15 5.57 1.92
C MET A 5 -7.45 5.77 3.41
N ASN A 6 -7.98 6.93 3.76
CA ASN A 6 -8.33 7.29 5.14
C ASN A 6 -9.79 7.76 5.18
N ASP A 7 -10.71 6.81 5.42
CA ASP A 7 -12.16 7.01 5.37
C ASP A 7 -12.60 7.75 4.09
N SER A 8 -13.01 9.01 4.21
CA SER A 8 -13.48 9.84 3.09
C SER A 8 -12.35 10.53 2.30
N ARG A 9 -11.10 10.42 2.74
CA ARG A 9 -9.94 11.11 2.16
C ARG A 9 -8.98 10.14 1.50
N VAL A 10 -8.73 10.36 0.21
CA VAL A 10 -7.72 9.63 -0.57
C VAL A 10 -6.59 10.58 -0.94
N THR A 11 -5.35 10.18 -0.69
CA THR A 11 -4.15 10.98 -0.98
C THR A 11 -3.08 10.13 -1.64
N CYS A 12 -2.34 10.69 -2.59
CA CYS A 12 -1.13 10.05 -3.15
C CYS A 12 -0.01 10.10 -2.12
N VAL A 13 0.74 9.01 -2.01
CA VAL A 13 1.88 8.91 -1.09
C VAL A 13 3.06 8.24 -1.79
N GLU A 14 4.25 8.58 -1.31
CA GLU A 14 5.49 7.92 -1.73
C GLU A 14 5.57 6.50 -1.19
N GLU A 15 6.34 5.66 -1.87
CA GLU A 15 6.50 4.25 -1.52
C GLU A 15 7.16 4.05 -0.17
N GLU A 16 8.13 4.89 0.18
CA GLU A 16 8.83 4.87 1.47
C GLU A 16 7.86 5.02 2.64
N ALA A 17 6.81 5.85 2.47
CA ALA A 17 5.79 6.04 3.48
C ALA A 17 4.88 4.81 3.65
N VAL A 18 4.79 3.93 2.65
CA VAL A 18 4.08 2.64 2.76
C VAL A 18 4.99 1.61 3.44
N LEU A 19 6.25 1.53 3.02
CA LEU A 19 7.22 0.57 3.53
C LEU A 19 7.63 0.79 4.99
N SER A 20 7.50 2.02 5.50
CA SER A 20 7.83 2.35 6.89
C SER A 20 6.68 2.14 7.89
N GLN A 21 5.52 1.64 7.46
CA GLN A 21 4.36 1.47 8.33
C GLN A 21 4.44 0.20 9.18
N GLU A 22 3.91 0.27 10.40
CA GLU A 22 3.63 -0.90 11.22
C GLU A 22 2.41 -1.63 10.65
N ALA A 23 2.67 -2.59 9.76
CA ALA A 23 1.62 -3.30 9.05
C ALA A 23 0.91 -4.32 9.95
N TYR A 24 -0.43 -4.27 9.99
CA TYR A 24 -1.26 -5.30 10.63
C TYR A 24 -1.57 -6.47 9.69
N ILE A 25 -1.88 -6.17 8.42
CA ILE A 25 -2.19 -7.16 7.37
C ILE A 25 -1.44 -6.76 6.08
N LEU A 26 -0.88 -7.74 5.39
CA LEU A 26 -0.19 -7.57 4.11
C LEU A 26 -0.89 -8.42 3.04
N LEU A 27 -1.14 -7.82 1.87
CA LEU A 27 -1.77 -8.47 0.74
C LEU A 27 -0.76 -8.58 -0.42
N TYR A 28 -0.53 -9.81 -0.90
CA TYR A 28 0.38 -10.09 -2.00
C TYR A 28 -0.34 -10.79 -3.13
N ALA A 29 -0.12 -10.32 -4.36
CA ALA A 29 -0.53 -11.03 -5.57
C ALA A 29 0.64 -11.86 -6.10
N LYS A 30 0.36 -13.05 -6.62
CA LYS A 30 1.38 -13.87 -7.29
C LYS A 30 1.88 -13.12 -8.52
N GLN A 31 3.20 -12.90 -8.60
CA GLN A 31 3.82 -12.32 -9.79
C GLN A 31 4.08 -13.43 -10.82
N GLY A 32 3.43 -13.32 -11.98
CA GLY A 32 3.51 -14.30 -13.06
C GLY A 32 2.62 -15.54 -12.86
N ILE A 33 2.15 -16.08 -13.99
CA ILE A 33 1.89 -17.51 -14.12
C ILE A 33 3.28 -18.15 -14.36
N PRO A 34 3.59 -19.38 -13.88
CA PRO A 34 4.82 -20.04 -14.30
C PRO A 34 5.01 -20.00 -15.82
#